data_AF-A0ABD0QAA7-F1
#
_entry.id   AF-A0ABD0QAA7-F1
#
_cell.length_a   1.000
_cell.length_b   1.000
_cell.length_c   1.000
_cell.angle_alpha   90.00
_cell.angle_beta   90.00
_cell.angle_gamma   90.00
#
_symmetry.space_group_name_H-M   'P 1'
#
loop_
_entity.id
_entity.type
_entity.pdbx_description
1 polymer ?
#
loop_
_entity_poly.entity_id
_entity_poly.type
_entity_poly.pdbx_seq_one_letter_code
_entity_poly.pdbx_strand_id
1 'polypeptide(L)'
;LFYENYEHNKKGFIQDLHSSKIHNAITLHPNKRPAYQYSRKISQLRYRTIQLHREGVIMSRLSNAAVRWEDQLLGAPPSYTRYRPTEREYVIAHLYSTSEKQIPRQGLGNLMRSALEDAVLQVMEMINENSKTRGRIIDFKEIQYGYRRVDPLHGAEYILDLLLLYKKHKGRKVTVPVRRHAYLQQSFSQPFFSEAEELDVGDLVDAINGDSRSLSFLSSSLKIFSSFQIPESTKEMHEQSHTKIHFLVPLTGRYEIFVRYMENFERICLIPNQNVKLTIILVDNDTNQDKERHLELLKEYHNRYPKADLSIIPMTGSFSRGLALEMGSFQLANNSLLFFCDVDLVFNADSLQRCRDNTIEGSQVYFPIVFSQYDPKIVYAGGPTEDSTFVFTKKSGFWRDYGFGIACIFKSDLLKAGGFDTSIQGWGLED
;
A
#
# COMPACT_ATOMS: atom_id res chain seq x y z
N LEU A 1 6.54 0.14 -1.27
CA LEU A 1 6.00 -0.53 -2.47
C LEU A 1 6.75 -1.85 -2.59
N PHE A 2 6.05 -2.96 -2.76
CA PHE A 2 6.69 -4.27 -2.90
C PHE A 2 6.92 -4.62 -4.36
N TYR A 3 8.13 -5.08 -4.68
CA TYR A 3 8.40 -5.92 -5.85
C TYR A 3 8.42 -7.38 -5.41
N GLU A 4 7.63 -8.21 -6.07
CA GLU A 4 7.73 -9.66 -5.93
C GLU A 4 8.53 -10.23 -7.10
N ASN A 5 9.69 -10.79 -6.78
CA ASN A 5 10.55 -11.53 -7.70
C ASN A 5 10.23 -13.02 -7.61
N TYR A 6 9.39 -13.55 -8.49
CA TYR A 6 8.91 -14.94 -8.41
C TYR A 6 9.84 -16.00 -9.01
N GLU A 7 11.09 -15.66 -9.38
CA GLU A 7 11.97 -16.65 -10.03
C GLU A 7 12.41 -17.80 -9.10
N HIS A 8 12.48 -17.59 -7.78
CA HIS A 8 13.07 -18.61 -6.89
C HIS A 8 12.32 -18.86 -5.58
N ASN A 9 11.52 -17.92 -5.07
CA ASN A 9 10.68 -18.15 -3.88
C ASN A 9 9.46 -17.22 -3.91
N LYS A 10 8.26 -17.80 -3.97
CA LYS A 10 6.96 -17.11 -3.96
C LYS A 10 6.63 -16.52 -2.57
N LYS A 11 7.53 -15.69 -2.01
CA LYS A 11 7.34 -14.92 -0.77
C LYS A 11 7.75 -13.47 -1.02
N GLY A 12 6.96 -12.52 -0.51
CA GLY A 12 7.24 -11.09 -0.59
C GLY A 12 8.64 -10.72 -0.06
N PHE A 13 9.42 -10.00 -0.87
CA PHE A 13 10.81 -9.65 -0.61
C PHE A 13 10.88 -8.20 -0.05
N ILE A 14 11.43 -8.00 1.16
CA ILE A 14 11.52 -6.68 1.84
C ILE A 14 12.92 -6.07 1.77
N GLN A 15 13.96 -6.89 1.57
CA GLN A 15 15.34 -6.48 1.88
C GLN A 15 16.06 -5.72 0.78
N ASP A 16 15.67 -5.90 -0.50
CA ASP A 16 16.41 -5.32 -1.61
C ASP A 16 15.49 -4.53 -2.55
N LEU A 17 15.15 -3.32 -2.09
CA LEU A 17 14.28 -2.40 -2.83
C LEU A 17 14.99 -1.72 -4.02
N HIS A 18 16.29 -1.96 -4.21
CA HIS A 18 17.12 -1.29 -5.22
C HIS A 18 17.28 -2.10 -6.51
N SER A 19 16.52 -3.19 -6.69
CA SER A 19 16.62 -3.99 -7.91
C SER A 19 15.94 -3.31 -9.11
N SER A 20 16.61 -3.31 -10.27
CA SER A 20 16.05 -2.84 -11.56
C SER A 20 14.71 -3.48 -11.92
N LYS A 21 14.47 -4.66 -11.36
CA LYS A 21 13.24 -5.41 -11.45
C LYS A 21 12.04 -4.72 -10.76
N ILE A 22 12.24 -4.02 -9.63
CA ILE A 22 11.20 -3.17 -8.99
C ILE A 22 10.78 -2.04 -9.92
N HIS A 23 11.74 -1.41 -10.59
CA HIS A 23 11.49 -0.26 -11.46
C HIS A 23 10.74 -0.61 -12.74
N ASN A 24 10.80 -1.87 -13.16
CA ASN A 24 10.07 -2.40 -14.30
C ASN A 24 8.76 -3.09 -13.90
N ALA A 25 8.43 -3.11 -12.60
CA ALA A 25 7.20 -3.73 -12.12
C ALA A 25 5.98 -2.92 -12.57
N ILE A 26 5.03 -3.60 -13.20
CA ILE A 26 3.78 -3.00 -13.68
C ILE A 26 2.81 -2.77 -12.51
N THR A 27 2.86 -3.65 -11.51
CA THR A 27 2.05 -3.60 -10.28
C THR A 27 2.94 -3.83 -9.06
N LEU A 28 2.64 -3.12 -7.96
CA LEU A 28 3.37 -3.19 -6.69
C LEU A 28 2.33 -3.29 -5.57
N HIS A 29 2.37 -4.35 -4.76
CA HIS A 29 1.40 -4.52 -3.67
C HIS A 29 1.72 -3.62 -2.46
N PRO A 30 0.70 -3.12 -1.73
CA PRO A 30 0.89 -2.27 -0.56
C PRO A 30 1.43 -3.08 0.64
N ASN A 31 2.32 -2.45 1.41
CA ASN A 31 2.89 -3.08 2.59
C ASN A 31 1.90 -3.05 3.76
N LYS A 32 1.48 -4.21 4.27
CA LYS A 32 0.52 -4.35 5.38
C LYS A 32 1.15 -4.24 6.78
N ARG A 33 2.48 -4.11 6.90
CA ARG A 33 3.18 -3.98 8.18
C ARG A 33 3.26 -2.49 8.62
N PRO A 34 2.70 -2.12 9.77
CA PRO A 34 2.63 -0.71 10.21
C PRO A 34 3.99 -0.01 10.29
N ALA A 35 5.01 -0.64 10.85
CA ALA A 35 6.34 -0.05 11.06
C ALA A 35 6.96 0.56 9.76
N TYR A 36 6.83 -0.16 8.64
CA TYR A 36 7.35 0.30 7.36
C TYR A 36 6.49 1.38 6.71
N GLN A 37 5.17 1.35 6.93
CA GLN A 37 4.28 2.42 6.47
C GLN A 37 4.66 3.75 7.15
N TYR A 38 4.93 3.72 8.46
CA TYR A 38 5.41 4.87 9.21
C TYR A 38 6.77 5.34 8.71
N SER A 39 7.74 4.45 8.53
CA SER A 39 9.08 4.82 8.02
C SER A 39 9.01 5.55 6.66
N ARG A 40 8.21 5.03 5.72
CA ARG A 40 8.00 5.67 4.42
C ARG A 40 7.32 7.04 4.56
N LYS A 41 6.30 7.13 5.43
CA LYS A 41 5.59 8.40 5.65
C LYS A 41 6.50 9.45 6.29
N ILE A 42 7.36 9.04 7.23
CA ILE A 42 8.38 9.90 7.85
C ILE A 42 9.35 10.42 6.78
N SER A 43 9.88 9.55 5.92
CA SER A 43 10.76 9.96 4.82
C SER A 43 10.09 10.97 3.88
N GLN A 44 8.84 10.72 3.49
CA GLN A 44 8.07 11.62 2.63
C GLN A 44 7.82 12.99 3.30
N LEU A 45 7.45 13.01 4.58
CA LEU A 45 7.25 14.24 5.34
C LEU A 45 8.55 15.02 5.49
N ARG A 46 9.68 14.36 5.73
CA ARG A 46 11.00 15.02 5.81
C ARG A 46 11.39 15.68 4.50
N TYR A 47 11.20 14.98 3.39
CA TYR A 47 11.43 15.57 2.08
C TYR A 47 10.56 16.83 1.88
N ARG A 48 9.29 16.77 2.29
CA ARG A 48 8.40 17.94 2.24
C ARG A 48 8.88 19.07 3.16
N THR A 49 9.37 18.77 4.36
CA THR A 49 9.93 19.77 5.28
C THR A 49 11.11 20.49 4.65
N ILE A 50 12.03 19.77 3.99
CA ILE A 50 13.17 20.39 3.28
C ILE A 50 12.70 21.30 2.14
N GLN A 51 11.68 20.89 1.38
CA GLN A 51 11.08 21.74 0.35
C GLN A 51 10.49 23.02 0.92
N LEU A 52 9.77 22.93 2.04
CA LEU A 52 9.18 24.08 2.71
C LEU A 52 10.24 25.06 3.24
N HIS A 53 11.33 24.56 3.82
CA HIS A 53 12.45 25.43 4.20
C HIS A 53 13.05 26.15 2.99
N ARG A 54 13.19 25.48 1.85
CA ARG A 54 13.66 26.11 0.60
C ARG A 54 12.71 27.20 0.12
N GLU A 55 11.40 26.93 0.14
CA GLU A 55 10.37 27.93 -0.17
C GLU A 55 10.46 29.12 0.80
N GLY A 56 10.66 28.87 2.10
CA GLY A 56 10.85 29.91 3.13
C GLY A 56 12.06 30.82 2.86
N VAL A 57 13.20 30.26 2.44
CA VAL A 57 14.38 31.04 2.03
C VAL A 57 14.07 31.91 0.81
N ILE A 58 13.40 31.36 -0.20
CA ILE A 58 13.03 32.10 -1.41
C ILE A 58 12.08 33.25 -1.05
N MET A 59 11.04 32.98 -0.25
CA MET A 59 10.07 33.99 0.16
C MET A 59 10.72 35.11 0.97
N SER A 60 11.61 34.78 1.90
CA SER A 60 12.34 35.77 2.70
C SER A 60 13.23 36.66 1.83
N ARG A 61 13.88 36.10 0.79
CA ARG A 61 14.66 36.88 -0.18
C ARG A 61 13.78 37.81 -1.02
N LEU A 62 12.60 37.34 -1.44
CA LEU A 62 11.67 38.14 -2.24
C LEU A 62 11.02 39.27 -1.42
N SER A 63 10.79 39.04 -0.12
CA SER A 63 10.19 40.02 0.79
C SER A 63 11.20 40.94 1.48
N ASN A 64 12.50 40.79 1.21
CA ASN A 64 13.60 41.45 1.94
C ASN A 64 13.53 41.23 3.48
N ALA A 65 12.95 40.12 3.92
CA ALA A 65 12.92 39.74 5.33
C ALA A 65 14.20 39.00 5.73
N ALA A 66 14.55 39.07 7.02
CA ALA A 66 15.64 38.28 7.57
C ALA A 66 15.30 36.78 7.48
N VAL A 67 16.23 35.99 6.92
CA VAL A 67 16.09 34.53 6.80
C VAL A 67 16.34 33.91 8.17
N ARG A 68 15.45 33.01 8.62
CA ARG A 68 15.67 32.26 9.86
C ARG A 68 16.87 31.32 9.70
N TRP A 69 17.63 31.12 10.78
CA TRP A 69 18.82 30.27 10.75
C TRP A 69 18.51 28.82 10.35
N GLU A 70 17.35 28.28 10.76
CA GLU A 70 16.89 26.94 10.41
C GLU A 70 16.63 26.80 8.91
N ASP A 71 15.93 27.79 8.33
CA ASP A 71 15.68 27.87 6.90
C ASP A 71 16.98 28.02 6.12
N GLN A 72 17.94 28.77 6.66
CA GLN A 72 19.25 28.96 6.05
C GLN A 72 20.09 27.67 6.04
N LEU A 73 19.93 26.80 7.04
CA LEU A 73 20.63 25.52 7.14
C LEU A 73 19.93 24.42 6.31
N LEU A 74 18.64 24.18 6.57
CA LEU A 74 17.86 23.08 5.99
C LEU A 74 17.29 23.41 4.60
N GLY A 75 17.02 24.70 4.36
CA GLY A 75 16.47 25.23 3.10
C GLY A 75 17.52 25.68 2.10
N ALA A 76 18.79 25.39 2.37
CA ALA A 76 19.91 25.82 1.55
C ALA A 76 19.89 25.09 0.18
N PRO A 77 19.85 25.79 -0.98
CA PRO A 77 19.81 25.13 -2.29
C PRO A 77 21.09 24.33 -2.57
N PRO A 78 21.05 23.21 -3.30
CA PRO A 78 22.27 22.45 -3.58
C PRO A 78 23.42 23.31 -4.18
N SER A 79 24.62 23.24 -3.61
CA SER A 79 25.80 23.99 -4.08
C SER A 79 27.12 23.38 -3.60
N TYR A 80 28.05 23.17 -4.54
CA TYR A 80 29.40 22.63 -4.30
C TYR A 80 30.41 23.66 -3.80
N THR A 81 30.07 24.94 -3.89
CA THR A 81 30.99 26.04 -3.58
C THR A 81 30.91 26.49 -2.13
N ARG A 82 30.07 25.83 -1.31
CA ARG A 82 29.89 26.17 0.11
C ARG A 82 31.08 25.78 0.95
N TYR A 83 31.58 24.57 0.73
CA TYR A 83 32.71 24.05 1.47
C TYR A 83 34.03 24.46 0.81
N ARG A 84 34.86 25.20 1.55
CA ARG A 84 36.23 25.56 1.14
C ARG A 84 37.22 24.68 1.91
N PRO A 85 37.90 23.74 1.24
CA PRO A 85 38.87 22.87 1.91
C PRO A 85 40.06 23.69 2.41
N THR A 86 40.39 23.53 3.69
CA THR A 86 41.59 24.12 4.32
C THR A 86 42.82 23.22 4.19
N GLU A 87 42.61 21.91 4.04
CA GLU A 87 43.65 20.89 3.93
C GLU A 87 43.37 19.95 2.75
N ARG A 88 44.44 19.29 2.26
CA ARG A 88 44.37 18.40 1.08
C ARG A 88 43.40 17.22 1.26
N GLU A 89 43.25 16.74 2.48
CA GLU A 89 42.38 15.60 2.81
C GLU A 89 40.89 15.91 2.66
N TYR A 90 40.53 17.20 2.68
CA TYR A 90 39.16 17.66 2.48
C TYR A 90 38.80 17.92 1.01
N VAL A 91 39.75 17.66 0.10
CA VAL A 91 39.51 17.65 -1.34
C VAL A 91 38.89 16.29 -1.72
N ILE A 92 37.93 16.33 -2.63
CA ILE A 92 37.13 15.18 -3.05
C ILE A 92 38.02 14.00 -3.47
N ALA A 93 37.89 12.87 -2.77
CA ALA A 93 38.62 11.63 -3.05
C ALA A 93 37.85 10.72 -4.03
N HIS A 94 38.60 9.89 -4.78
CA HIS A 94 38.01 8.94 -5.73
C HIS A 94 37.32 7.79 -4.99
N LEU A 95 36.10 7.45 -5.41
CA LEU A 95 35.33 6.34 -4.86
C LEU A 95 35.65 5.01 -5.55
N TYR A 96 35.86 5.03 -6.87
CA TYR A 96 36.03 3.85 -7.73
C TYR A 96 36.41 4.30 -9.16
N SER A 97 37.12 3.46 -9.92
CA SER A 97 37.40 3.63 -11.36
C SER A 97 37.42 2.26 -12.05
N THR A 98 36.64 2.08 -13.10
CA THR A 98 36.62 0.83 -13.92
C THR A 98 37.76 0.74 -14.94
N SER A 99 38.49 1.85 -15.16
CA SER A 99 39.42 1.99 -16.29
C SER A 99 40.90 1.72 -15.95
N GLU A 100 41.25 1.56 -14.67
CA GLU A 100 42.62 1.34 -14.22
C GLU A 100 42.82 -0.09 -13.71
N LYS A 101 43.89 -0.76 -14.20
CA LYS A 101 44.30 -2.10 -13.76
C LYS A 101 45.08 -2.12 -12.45
N GLN A 102 45.24 -0.97 -11.79
CA GLN A 102 45.85 -0.89 -10.46
C GLN A 102 44.75 -0.85 -9.39
N ILE A 103 44.99 -1.66 -8.36
CA ILE A 103 44.07 -2.05 -7.28
C ILE A 103 43.33 -0.82 -6.70
N PRO A 104 41.99 -0.78 -6.71
CA PRO A 104 41.27 0.14 -5.83
C PRO A 104 41.54 -0.35 -4.40
N ARG A 105 42.21 0.46 -3.57
CA ARG A 105 42.72 0.04 -2.25
C ARG A 105 41.66 -0.40 -1.22
N GLN A 106 40.37 -0.44 -1.56
CA GLN A 106 39.32 -1.09 -0.77
C GLN A 106 38.03 -1.19 -1.61
N GLY A 107 37.30 -2.29 -1.47
CA GLY A 107 35.92 -2.35 -1.96
C GLY A 107 35.03 -1.38 -1.16
N LEU A 108 34.00 -0.82 -1.81
CA LEU A 108 33.02 0.00 -1.10
C LEU A 108 32.33 -0.82 0.01
N GLY A 109 32.32 -0.27 1.23
CA GLY A 109 31.53 -0.83 2.32
C GLY A 109 30.03 -0.84 1.99
N ASN A 110 29.30 -1.82 2.55
CA ASN A 110 27.88 -2.05 2.24
C ASN A 110 27.00 -0.80 2.45
N LEU A 111 27.26 -0.03 3.51
CA LEU A 111 26.53 1.23 3.80
C LEU A 111 26.71 2.26 2.68
N MET A 112 27.93 2.41 2.16
CA MET A 112 28.21 3.37 1.11
C MET A 112 27.66 2.91 -0.24
N ARG A 113 27.66 1.60 -0.50
CA ARG A 113 27.02 1.01 -1.68
C ARG A 113 25.51 1.29 -1.69
N SER A 114 24.82 0.99 -0.59
CA SER A 114 23.38 1.24 -0.46
C SER A 114 23.04 2.72 -0.61
N ALA A 115 23.80 3.62 0.03
CA ALA A 115 23.59 5.06 -0.11
C ALA A 115 23.77 5.57 -1.56
N LEU A 116 24.72 5.00 -2.31
CA LEU A 116 24.93 5.34 -3.73
C LEU A 116 23.82 4.78 -4.62
N GLU A 117 23.37 3.55 -4.37
CA GLU A 117 22.23 2.95 -5.08
C GLU A 117 20.97 3.80 -4.90
N ASP A 118 20.68 4.24 -3.66
CA ASP A 118 19.60 5.18 -3.34
C ASP A 118 19.71 6.51 -4.09
N ALA A 119 20.91 7.10 -4.11
CA ALA A 119 21.15 8.37 -4.81
C ALA A 119 20.96 8.21 -6.32
N VAL A 120 21.49 7.15 -6.92
CA VAL A 120 21.30 6.85 -8.34
C VAL A 120 19.82 6.63 -8.65
N LEU A 121 19.09 5.97 -7.76
CA LEU A 121 17.68 5.70 -7.94
C LEU A 121 16.83 6.96 -8.05
N GLN A 122 17.03 7.87 -7.09
CA GLN A 122 16.35 9.16 -7.08
C GLN A 122 16.68 9.97 -8.34
N VAL A 123 17.94 9.91 -8.80
CA VAL A 123 18.35 10.55 -10.05
C VAL A 123 17.66 9.94 -11.27
N MET A 124 17.57 8.61 -11.35
CA MET A 124 16.87 7.95 -12.45
C MET A 124 15.38 8.29 -12.46
N GLU A 125 14.74 8.40 -11.30
CA GLU A 125 13.34 8.82 -11.19
C GLU A 125 13.16 10.25 -11.73
N MET A 126 14.00 11.20 -11.28
CA MET A 126 13.99 12.59 -11.76
C MET A 126 14.26 12.70 -13.27
N ILE A 127 15.23 11.94 -13.80
CA ILE A 127 15.54 11.93 -15.24
C ILE A 127 14.36 11.35 -16.04
N ASN A 128 13.69 10.33 -15.52
CA ASN A 128 12.61 9.64 -16.23
C ASN A 128 11.24 10.31 -16.10
N GLU A 129 11.04 11.21 -15.13
CA GLU A 129 9.81 11.98 -14.94
C GLU A 129 9.33 12.63 -16.25
N ASN A 130 10.26 13.28 -16.97
CA ASN A 130 10.00 13.93 -18.26
C ASN A 130 10.25 13.03 -19.49
N SER A 131 10.82 11.83 -19.29
CA SER A 131 11.17 10.93 -20.40
C SER A 131 9.98 10.05 -20.82
N LYS A 132 9.13 9.65 -19.86
CA LYS A 132 7.92 8.84 -20.11
C LYS A 132 6.94 9.54 -21.05
N THR A 133 6.67 10.83 -20.83
CA THR A 133 5.81 11.65 -21.71
C THR A 133 6.32 11.75 -23.14
N ARG A 134 7.63 11.56 -23.34
CA ARG A 134 8.30 11.62 -24.65
C ARG A 134 8.48 10.24 -25.31
N GLY A 135 7.90 9.17 -24.75
CA GLY A 135 7.91 7.80 -25.31
C GLY A 135 9.28 7.11 -25.25
N ARG A 136 10.05 7.41 -24.21
CA ARG A 136 11.45 6.99 -24.02
C ARG A 136 11.72 6.64 -22.56
N ILE A 137 12.67 5.75 -22.34
CA ILE A 137 13.12 5.33 -21.01
C ILE A 137 14.64 5.41 -20.97
N ILE A 138 15.19 5.91 -19.87
CA ILE A 138 16.63 5.95 -19.62
C ILE A 138 16.91 4.98 -18.46
N ASP A 139 17.65 3.93 -18.75
CA ASP A 139 18.06 2.94 -17.76
C ASP A 139 19.47 3.22 -17.25
N PHE A 140 19.70 2.97 -15.97
CA PHE A 140 21.04 2.97 -15.40
C PHE A 140 21.77 1.68 -15.77
N LYS A 141 23.05 1.78 -16.17
CA LYS A 141 23.92 0.62 -16.43
C LYS A 141 24.97 0.44 -15.34
N GLU A 142 25.82 1.44 -15.14
CA GLU A 142 26.90 1.40 -14.16
C GLU A 142 27.42 2.80 -13.80
N ILE A 143 28.11 2.92 -12.67
CA ILE A 143 28.94 4.08 -12.33
C ILE A 143 30.36 3.77 -12.79
N GLN A 144 30.93 4.56 -13.70
CA GLN A 144 32.31 4.34 -14.17
C GLN A 144 33.34 4.82 -13.15
N TYR A 145 33.15 6.04 -12.67
CA TYR A 145 33.86 6.57 -11.52
C TYR A 145 32.98 7.53 -10.74
N GLY A 146 33.37 7.78 -9.51
CA GLY A 146 32.65 8.67 -8.63
C GLY A 146 33.56 9.31 -7.61
N TYR A 147 33.03 10.36 -7.03
CA TYR A 147 33.72 11.27 -6.14
C TYR A 147 32.73 11.64 -5.04
N ARG A 148 33.16 11.59 -3.78
CA ARG A 148 32.30 11.90 -2.63
C ARG A 148 33.01 12.84 -1.68
N ARG A 149 32.22 13.74 -1.11
CA ARG A 149 32.59 14.55 0.05
C ARG A 149 31.41 14.59 1.01
N VAL A 150 31.67 14.64 2.32
CA VAL A 150 30.63 14.88 3.32
C VAL A 150 30.93 16.22 3.96
N ASP A 151 29.98 17.15 3.86
CA ASP A 151 29.97 18.38 4.61
C ASP A 151 29.09 18.18 5.84
N PRO A 152 29.65 18.21 7.08
CA PRO A 152 28.89 18.00 8.31
C PRO A 152 27.69 18.94 8.48
N LEU A 153 27.73 20.14 7.90
CA LEU A 153 26.67 21.14 8.01
C LEU A 153 25.59 20.96 6.95
N HIS A 154 25.98 20.58 5.74
CA HIS A 154 25.09 20.67 4.57
C HIS A 154 24.67 19.31 3.99
N GLY A 155 25.42 18.25 4.25
CA GLY A 155 25.11 16.90 3.75
C GLY A 155 26.21 16.27 2.89
N ALA A 156 25.85 15.20 2.19
CA ALA A 156 26.76 14.47 1.33
C ALA A 156 26.71 14.96 -0.12
N GLU A 157 27.86 15.15 -0.73
CA GLU A 157 28.03 15.60 -2.10
C GLU A 157 28.64 14.50 -2.96
N TYR A 158 28.10 14.33 -4.17
CA TYR A 158 28.52 13.32 -5.12
C TYR A 158 28.76 13.94 -6.49
N ILE A 159 29.87 13.55 -7.12
CA ILE A 159 30.09 13.72 -8.56
C ILE A 159 30.22 12.31 -9.14
N LEU A 160 29.22 11.90 -9.89
CA LEU A 160 29.11 10.54 -10.42
C LEU A 160 29.17 10.56 -11.95
N ASP A 161 30.02 9.72 -12.52
CA ASP A 161 30.04 9.46 -13.94
C ASP A 161 29.20 8.23 -14.25
N LEU A 162 27.98 8.47 -14.73
CA LEU A 162 26.97 7.45 -14.95
C LEU A 162 26.98 7.01 -16.42
N LEU A 163 27.06 5.70 -16.64
CA LEU A 163 26.73 5.09 -17.91
C LEU A 163 25.26 4.70 -17.92
N LEU A 164 24.51 5.27 -18.85
CA LEU A 164 23.08 5.11 -19.01
C LEU A 164 22.76 4.44 -20.35
N LEU A 165 21.61 3.79 -20.44
CA LEU A 165 21.07 3.23 -21.68
C LEU A 165 19.80 3.97 -22.05
N TYR A 166 19.88 4.74 -23.12
CA TYR A 166 18.73 5.40 -23.69
C TYR A 166 17.96 4.42 -24.57
N LYS A 167 16.72 4.09 -24.18
CA LYS A 167 15.82 3.19 -24.89
C LYS A 167 14.64 3.96 -25.47
N LYS A 168 14.59 4.05 -26.80
CA LYS A 168 13.47 4.66 -27.53
C LYS A 168 12.43 3.60 -27.87
N HIS A 169 11.20 3.78 -27.39
CA HIS A 169 10.10 2.85 -27.63
C HIS A 169 9.13 3.33 -28.71
N LYS A 170 9.04 4.64 -28.95
CA LYS A 170 8.20 5.22 -30.01
C LYS A 170 8.91 5.17 -31.38
N GLY A 171 8.40 4.38 -32.33
CA GLY A 171 8.98 4.21 -33.67
C GLY A 171 10.01 3.09 -33.73
N ARG A 172 11.11 3.25 -34.48
CA ARG A 172 12.20 2.26 -34.51
C ARG A 172 12.82 2.14 -33.12
N LYS A 173 12.82 0.93 -32.56
CA LYS A 173 13.46 0.61 -31.27
C LYS A 173 14.97 0.80 -31.42
N VAL A 174 15.53 1.67 -30.60
CA VAL A 174 16.98 1.96 -30.58
C VAL A 174 17.43 2.06 -29.13
N THR A 175 18.54 1.40 -28.82
CA THR A 175 19.24 1.47 -27.53
C THR A 175 20.60 2.13 -27.75
N VAL A 176 20.84 3.27 -27.10
CA VAL A 176 22.11 4.00 -27.22
C VAL A 176 22.74 4.15 -25.82
N PRO A 177 24.01 3.75 -25.62
CA PRO A 177 24.71 4.07 -24.39
C PRO A 177 25.02 5.57 -24.34
N VAL A 178 24.69 6.21 -23.23
CA VAL A 178 24.90 7.63 -22.99
C VAL A 178 25.64 7.80 -21.67
N ARG A 179 26.74 8.54 -21.71
CA ARG A 179 27.51 8.90 -20.52
C ARG A 179 27.06 10.26 -19.99
N ARG A 180 26.85 10.38 -18.67
CA ARG A 180 26.43 11.63 -18.02
C ARG A 180 27.10 11.81 -16.67
N HIS A 181 27.63 13.01 -16.45
CA HIS A 181 28.06 13.46 -15.13
C HIS A 181 26.87 13.97 -14.33
N ALA A 182 26.58 13.32 -13.21
CA ALA A 182 25.58 13.72 -12.25
C ALA A 182 26.25 14.42 -11.06
N TYR A 183 25.81 15.64 -10.81
CA TYR A 183 26.21 16.45 -9.67
C TYR A 183 25.07 16.43 -8.67
N LEU A 184 25.21 15.64 -7.61
CA LEU A 184 24.21 15.47 -6.54
C LEU A 184 24.67 16.06 -5.20
N GLN A 185 23.72 16.61 -4.45
CA GLN A 185 23.89 16.91 -3.03
C GLN A 185 22.68 16.39 -2.26
N GLN A 186 22.94 15.48 -1.33
CA GLN A 186 21.98 14.92 -0.40
C GLN A 186 22.05 15.72 0.90
N SER A 187 21.09 16.63 1.09
CA SER A 187 21.01 17.45 2.30
C SER A 187 20.72 16.61 3.54
N PHE A 188 21.37 16.93 4.66
CA PHE A 188 20.96 16.37 5.94
C PHE A 188 19.59 16.92 6.36
N SER A 189 18.76 16.05 6.92
CA SER A 189 17.54 16.46 7.62
C SER A 189 17.88 16.79 9.07
N GLN A 190 16.87 17.23 9.83
CA GLN A 190 17.01 17.27 11.29
C GLN A 190 17.50 15.91 11.82
N PRO A 191 18.47 15.91 12.76
CA PRO A 191 18.92 14.70 13.41
C PRO A 191 17.73 14.05 14.10
N PHE A 192 17.66 12.73 13.99
CA PHE A 192 16.67 11.94 14.70
C PHE A 192 17.37 10.71 15.26
N PHE A 193 16.96 10.33 16.44
CA PHE A 193 17.41 9.12 17.08
C PHE A 193 16.38 8.04 16.77
N SER A 194 16.86 6.87 16.36
CA SER A 194 16.05 5.68 16.24
C SER A 194 16.67 4.66 17.18
N GLU A 195 15.93 4.28 18.21
CA GLU A 195 16.29 3.11 19.00
C GLU A 195 16.04 1.87 18.13
N ALA A 196 16.99 0.93 18.17
CA ALA A 196 16.97 -0.27 17.35
C ALA A 196 16.13 -1.40 17.96
N GLU A 197 15.57 -1.19 19.15
CA GLU A 197 14.76 -2.16 19.88
C GLU A 197 13.28 -1.90 19.65
N GLU A 198 12.50 -2.99 19.60
CA GLU A 198 11.04 -2.93 19.51
C GLU A 198 10.49 -2.23 20.76
N LEU A 199 9.92 -1.04 20.57
CA LEU A 199 9.22 -0.29 21.61
C LEU A 199 8.17 -1.19 22.27
N ASP A 200 8.30 -1.43 23.58
CA ASP A 200 7.25 -2.04 24.37
C ASP A 200 6.06 -1.09 24.42
N VAL A 201 4.99 -1.47 23.72
CA VAL A 201 3.76 -0.69 23.60
C VAL A 201 3.10 -0.51 24.96
N GLY A 202 3.35 -1.41 25.92
CA GLY A 202 2.81 -1.31 27.29
C GLY A 202 3.29 -0.08 28.04
N ASP A 203 4.61 0.13 28.10
CA ASP A 203 5.22 1.23 28.85
C ASP A 203 4.86 2.62 28.28
N LEU A 204 4.68 2.70 26.97
CA LEU A 204 4.30 3.95 26.29
C LEU A 204 2.83 4.31 26.56
N VAL A 205 1.95 3.31 26.66
CA VAL A 205 0.53 3.50 27.00
C VAL A 205 0.39 4.00 28.43
N ASP A 206 1.19 3.47 29.36
CA ASP A 206 1.16 3.87 30.77
C ASP A 206 1.68 5.31 30.98
N ALA A 207 2.69 5.73 30.22
CA ALA A 207 3.21 7.10 30.25
C ALA A 207 2.22 8.14 29.68
N ILE A 208 1.42 7.77 28.68
CA ILE A 208 0.46 8.67 28.02
C ILE A 208 -0.84 8.81 28.83
N ASN A 209 -1.26 7.75 29.53
CA ASN A 209 -2.47 7.76 30.34
C ASN A 209 -2.37 8.60 31.62
N GLY A 210 -1.16 9.00 32.04
CA GLY A 210 -0.92 9.85 33.21
C GLY A 210 -1.43 11.29 33.05
N ASP A 211 -1.46 11.82 31.83
CA ASP A 211 -1.80 13.22 31.54
C ASP A 211 -3.01 13.32 30.60
N SER A 212 -4.19 13.04 31.14
CA SER A 212 -5.45 13.24 30.41
C SER A 212 -6.08 14.61 30.71
N ARG A 213 -6.46 15.35 29.65
CA ARG A 213 -7.77 16.03 29.53
C ARG A 213 -8.00 16.74 28.20
N SER A 214 -9.23 16.54 27.72
CA SER A 214 -10.00 17.35 26.76
C SER A 214 -9.73 17.13 25.27
N LEU A 215 -10.76 16.68 24.53
CA LEU A 215 -11.16 17.18 23.20
C LEU A 215 -12.60 16.74 22.88
N SER A 216 -13.59 17.41 23.49
CA SER A 216 -15.02 17.20 23.30
C SER A 216 -15.65 18.21 22.32
N PHE A 217 -15.09 18.39 21.12
CA PHE A 217 -15.62 19.37 20.15
C PHE A 217 -15.33 18.96 18.72
N LEU A 218 -16.09 18.06 18.07
CA LEU A 218 -16.11 17.94 16.58
C LEU A 218 -17.36 17.18 16.05
N SER A 219 -18.53 17.37 16.65
CA SER A 219 -19.79 16.74 16.19
C SER A 219 -20.67 17.68 15.36
N SER A 220 -20.19 18.22 14.23
CA SER A 220 -21.05 19.05 13.34
C SER A 220 -20.48 19.25 11.91
N SER A 221 -20.25 18.18 11.12
CA SER A 221 -19.85 18.39 9.72
C SER A 221 -20.09 17.23 8.76
N LEU A 222 -21.27 16.58 8.79
CA LEU A 222 -21.65 15.58 7.77
C LEU A 222 -23.15 15.62 7.40
N LYS A 223 -23.63 16.76 6.89
CA LYS A 223 -24.96 16.88 6.24
C LYS A 223 -24.88 17.13 4.71
N ILE A 224 -23.75 16.86 4.06
CA ILE A 224 -23.52 17.27 2.65
C ILE A 224 -23.68 16.13 1.63
N PHE A 225 -24.02 14.90 2.05
CA PHE A 225 -24.18 13.78 1.11
C PHE A 225 -25.56 13.10 1.18
N SER A 226 -26.64 13.89 1.15
CA SER A 226 -27.98 13.35 0.87
C SER A 226 -28.43 13.71 -0.54
N SER A 227 -28.71 12.65 -1.31
CA SER A 227 -29.65 12.58 -2.43
C SER A 227 -29.23 13.23 -3.76
N PHE A 228 -28.43 12.52 -4.56
CA PHE A 228 -28.54 12.63 -6.01
C PHE A 228 -29.73 11.77 -6.48
N GLN A 229 -30.84 12.44 -6.80
CA GLN A 229 -31.98 11.82 -7.47
C GLN A 229 -31.65 11.62 -8.94
N ILE A 230 -31.63 10.36 -9.39
CA ILE A 230 -31.64 9.98 -10.80
C ILE A 230 -33.09 9.59 -11.14
N PRO A 231 -33.73 10.16 -12.19
CA PRO A 231 -35.09 9.79 -12.56
C PRO A 231 -35.14 8.58 -13.50
N GLU A 232 -36.21 7.79 -13.34
CA GLU A 232 -36.86 6.89 -14.32
C GLU A 232 -36.23 5.52 -14.64
N SER A 233 -36.40 4.53 -13.74
CA SER A 233 -36.46 3.09 -14.09
C SER A 233 -37.17 2.23 -13.02
N THR A 234 -38.34 2.65 -12.53
CA THR A 234 -39.01 2.06 -11.35
C THR A 234 -39.52 0.62 -11.47
N LYS A 235 -39.42 -0.04 -12.63
CA LYS A 235 -39.84 -1.45 -12.80
C LYS A 235 -38.69 -2.46 -12.67
N GLU A 236 -37.52 -2.18 -13.21
CA GLU A 236 -36.35 -3.09 -13.09
C GLU A 236 -35.68 -2.99 -11.71
N MET A 237 -35.71 -1.80 -11.11
CA MET A 237 -35.10 -1.54 -9.79
C MET A 237 -35.75 -2.35 -8.65
N HIS A 238 -37.03 -2.69 -8.77
CA HIS A 238 -37.78 -3.42 -7.74
C HIS A 238 -37.55 -4.95 -7.78
N GLU A 239 -37.14 -5.50 -8.93
CA GLU A 239 -36.74 -6.90 -9.05
C GLU A 239 -35.29 -7.11 -8.59
N GLN A 240 -34.40 -6.16 -8.88
CA GLN A 240 -33.00 -6.20 -8.44
C GLN A 240 -32.84 -6.06 -6.92
N SER A 241 -33.73 -5.33 -6.24
CA SER A 241 -33.67 -5.16 -4.77
C SER A 241 -33.82 -6.48 -3.98
N HIS A 242 -34.36 -7.52 -4.62
CA HIS A 242 -34.55 -8.84 -4.02
C HIS A 242 -33.54 -9.89 -4.50
N THR A 243 -32.60 -9.56 -5.40
CA THR A 243 -31.59 -10.53 -5.87
C THR A 243 -30.77 -11.06 -4.70
N LYS A 244 -30.65 -12.40 -4.62
CA LYS A 244 -29.90 -13.07 -3.57
C LYS A 244 -28.40 -12.87 -3.77
N ILE A 245 -27.71 -12.35 -2.75
CA ILE A 245 -26.26 -12.16 -2.77
C ILE A 245 -25.58 -13.38 -2.15
N HIS A 246 -24.61 -13.97 -2.85
CA HIS A 246 -23.82 -15.10 -2.38
C HIS A 246 -22.45 -14.62 -1.91
N PHE A 247 -22.26 -14.46 -0.61
CA PHE A 247 -20.97 -14.12 0.00
C PHE A 247 -20.04 -15.32 -0.07
N LEU A 248 -18.88 -15.13 -0.69
CA LEU A 248 -17.80 -16.12 -0.70
C LEU A 248 -16.62 -15.57 0.11
N VAL A 249 -16.32 -16.22 1.23
CA VAL A 249 -15.29 -15.78 2.17
C VAL A 249 -14.23 -16.87 2.36
N PRO A 250 -13.05 -16.74 1.73
CA PRO A 250 -11.90 -17.58 2.01
C PRO A 250 -11.37 -17.32 3.42
N LEU A 251 -11.18 -18.37 4.22
CA LEU A 251 -10.78 -18.26 5.62
C LEU A 251 -9.66 -19.24 5.98
N THR A 252 -8.61 -18.73 6.62
CA THR A 252 -7.55 -19.51 7.27
C THR A 252 -7.04 -18.75 8.48
N GLY A 253 -6.96 -19.44 9.64
CA GLY A 253 -6.72 -18.79 10.94
C GLY A 253 -7.65 -17.60 11.22
N ARG A 254 -7.17 -16.63 12.00
CA ARG A 254 -7.84 -15.34 12.28
C ARG A 254 -9.20 -15.46 12.97
N TYR A 255 -9.34 -16.38 13.92
CA TYR A 255 -10.60 -16.59 14.64
C TYR A 255 -11.23 -15.30 15.19
N GLU A 256 -10.45 -14.44 15.86
CA GLU A 256 -10.99 -13.20 16.45
C GLU A 256 -11.54 -12.23 15.39
N ILE A 257 -10.94 -12.21 14.19
CA ILE A 257 -11.45 -11.40 13.07
C ILE A 257 -12.73 -12.01 12.51
N PHE A 258 -12.81 -13.34 12.47
CA PHE A 258 -14.02 -14.05 12.03
C PHE A 258 -15.19 -13.84 12.99
N VAL A 259 -14.96 -13.80 14.30
CA VAL A 259 -15.99 -13.42 15.29
C VAL A 259 -16.58 -12.05 14.96
N ARG A 260 -15.71 -11.04 14.79
CA ARG A 260 -16.14 -9.68 14.41
C ARG A 260 -16.90 -9.64 13.08
N TYR A 261 -16.46 -10.43 12.11
CA TYR A 261 -17.16 -10.57 10.82
C TYR A 261 -18.56 -11.14 11.01
N MET A 262 -18.69 -12.21 11.79
CA MET A 262 -19.98 -12.84 12.07
C MET A 262 -20.93 -11.93 12.84
N GLU A 263 -20.44 -11.13 13.80
CA GLU A 263 -21.24 -10.11 14.48
C GLU A 263 -21.76 -9.04 13.50
N ASN A 264 -20.91 -8.58 12.57
CA ASN A 264 -21.34 -7.65 11.53
C ASN A 264 -22.36 -8.31 10.57
N PHE A 265 -22.13 -9.55 10.18
CA PHE A 265 -23.04 -10.32 9.32
C PHE A 265 -24.37 -10.60 10.01
N GLU A 266 -24.38 -10.91 11.30
CA GLU A 266 -25.59 -11.13 12.09
C GLU A 266 -26.45 -9.87 12.12
N ARG A 267 -25.85 -8.74 12.49
CA ARG A 267 -26.54 -7.44 12.59
C ARG A 267 -27.10 -6.95 11.26
N ILE A 268 -26.37 -7.16 10.16
CA ILE A 268 -26.76 -6.63 8.83
C ILE A 268 -27.61 -7.61 8.03
N CYS A 269 -27.34 -8.92 8.12
CA CYS A 269 -27.94 -9.93 7.26
C CYS A 269 -28.93 -10.82 8.01
N LEU A 270 -28.54 -11.39 9.16
CA LEU A 270 -29.35 -12.42 9.83
C LEU A 270 -30.55 -11.82 10.57
N ILE A 271 -30.33 -10.81 11.42
CA ILE A 271 -31.39 -10.13 12.17
C ILE A 271 -32.41 -9.46 11.24
N PRO A 272 -32.00 -8.70 10.20
CA PRO A 272 -32.94 -8.08 9.27
C PRO A 272 -33.47 -9.05 8.21
N ASN A 273 -33.04 -10.31 8.21
CA ASN A 273 -33.42 -11.35 7.25
C ASN A 273 -33.19 -10.93 5.78
N GLN A 274 -32.00 -10.44 5.47
CA GLN A 274 -31.59 -10.09 4.12
C GLN A 274 -31.55 -11.34 3.22
N ASN A 275 -31.92 -11.20 1.94
CA ASN A 275 -31.82 -12.29 0.98
C ASN A 275 -30.35 -12.52 0.57
N VAL A 276 -29.64 -13.33 1.36
CA VAL A 276 -28.22 -13.61 1.19
C VAL A 276 -27.91 -15.08 1.48
N LYS A 277 -26.77 -15.57 0.98
CA LYS A 277 -26.13 -16.83 1.40
C LYS A 277 -24.71 -16.53 1.83
N LEU A 278 -24.28 -17.07 2.97
CA LEU A 278 -22.88 -17.03 3.40
C LEU A 278 -22.21 -18.37 3.14
N THR A 279 -21.12 -18.36 2.39
CA THR A 279 -20.28 -19.52 2.15
C THR A 279 -18.87 -19.24 2.63
N ILE A 280 -18.46 -19.94 3.69
CA ILE A 280 -17.10 -19.89 4.22
C ILE A 280 -16.29 -21.00 3.55
N ILE A 281 -15.23 -20.61 2.82
CA ILE A 281 -14.28 -21.57 2.25
C ILE A 281 -13.14 -21.71 3.24
N LEU A 282 -13.24 -22.71 4.11
CA LEU A 282 -12.34 -22.91 5.24
C LEU A 282 -11.13 -23.76 4.80
N VAL A 283 -9.95 -23.16 4.81
CA VAL A 283 -8.72 -23.85 4.47
C VAL A 283 -8.22 -24.69 5.64
N ASP A 284 -8.12 -25.98 5.37
CA ASP A 284 -7.69 -27.02 6.28
C ASP A 284 -6.19 -27.26 6.08
N ASN A 285 -5.38 -26.76 7.02
CA ASN A 285 -3.96 -27.08 7.10
C ASN A 285 -3.64 -27.61 8.51
N ASP A 286 -2.68 -28.54 8.60
CA ASP A 286 -2.32 -29.23 9.85
C ASP A 286 -1.80 -28.29 10.96
N THR A 287 -1.54 -27.02 10.62
CA THR A 287 -1.07 -25.98 11.54
C THR A 287 -2.18 -25.08 12.10
N ASN A 288 -3.42 -25.18 11.61
CA ASN A 288 -4.49 -24.24 11.94
C ASN A 288 -5.27 -24.66 13.19
N GLN A 289 -4.80 -24.23 14.36
CA GLN A 289 -5.45 -24.49 15.66
C GLN A 289 -6.84 -23.84 15.82
N ASP A 290 -7.22 -22.91 14.93
CA ASP A 290 -8.50 -22.21 15.00
C ASP A 290 -9.63 -22.95 14.27
N LYS A 291 -9.36 -24.03 13.54
CA LYS A 291 -10.36 -24.73 12.70
C LYS A 291 -11.58 -25.17 13.50
N GLU A 292 -11.37 -25.87 14.60
CA GLU A 292 -12.45 -26.36 15.47
C GLU A 292 -13.29 -25.20 16.00
N ARG A 293 -12.63 -24.11 16.42
CA ARG A 293 -13.31 -22.89 16.91
C ARG A 293 -14.20 -22.27 15.82
N HIS A 294 -13.72 -22.18 14.57
CA HIS A 294 -14.53 -21.68 13.46
C HIS A 294 -15.78 -22.54 13.22
N LEU A 295 -15.63 -23.87 13.25
CA LEU A 295 -16.73 -24.81 13.06
C LEU A 295 -17.75 -24.73 14.20
N GLU A 296 -17.30 -24.59 15.45
CA GLU A 296 -18.15 -24.40 16.61
C GLU A 296 -18.98 -23.12 16.51
N LEU A 297 -18.34 -21.99 16.17
CA LEU A 297 -19.04 -20.72 15.99
C LEU A 297 -20.09 -20.80 14.89
N LEU A 298 -19.76 -21.40 13.74
CA LEU A 298 -20.72 -21.57 12.64
C LEU A 298 -21.88 -22.49 13.01
N LYS A 299 -21.64 -23.55 13.79
CA LYS A 299 -22.71 -24.39 14.34
C LYS A 299 -23.63 -23.61 15.28
N GLU A 300 -23.06 -22.74 16.12
CA GLU A 300 -23.85 -21.88 17.00
C GLU A 300 -24.78 -20.96 16.20
N TYR A 301 -24.26 -20.28 15.17
CA TYR A 301 -25.07 -19.44 14.28
C TYR A 301 -26.12 -20.25 13.50
N HIS A 302 -25.79 -21.45 13.04
CA HIS A 302 -26.75 -22.34 12.36
C HIS A 302 -27.90 -22.75 13.29
N ASN A 303 -27.61 -23.07 14.54
CA ASN A 303 -28.61 -23.41 15.55
C ASN A 303 -29.48 -22.19 15.92
N ARG A 304 -28.87 -21.00 16.03
CA ARG A 304 -29.57 -19.74 16.36
C ARG A 304 -30.45 -19.25 15.21
N TYR A 305 -30.03 -19.46 13.96
CA TYR A 305 -30.74 -19.06 12.74
C TYR A 305 -30.96 -20.23 11.77
N PRO A 306 -31.90 -21.16 12.05
CA PRO A 306 -32.09 -22.37 11.25
C PRO A 306 -32.55 -22.11 9.80
N LYS A 307 -33.11 -20.92 9.55
CA LYS A 307 -33.58 -20.50 8.21
C LYS A 307 -32.50 -19.79 7.38
N ALA A 308 -31.37 -19.44 7.99
CA ALA A 308 -30.28 -18.77 7.30
C ALA A 308 -29.52 -19.73 6.39
N ASP A 309 -29.18 -19.27 5.19
CA ASP A 309 -28.38 -20.04 4.23
C ASP A 309 -26.89 -19.86 4.53
N LEU A 310 -26.38 -20.68 5.44
CA LEU A 310 -24.99 -20.71 5.88
C LEU A 310 -24.36 -22.03 5.44
N SER A 311 -23.22 -21.98 4.74
CA SER A 311 -22.52 -23.18 4.28
C SER A 311 -21.00 -23.07 4.45
N ILE A 312 -20.36 -24.23 4.57
CA ILE A 312 -18.91 -24.34 4.73
C ILE A 312 -18.38 -25.26 3.63
N ILE A 313 -17.33 -24.83 2.95
CA ILE A 313 -16.61 -25.64 1.97
C ILE A 313 -15.20 -25.86 2.52
N PRO A 314 -14.81 -27.09 2.89
CA PRO A 314 -13.44 -27.38 3.27
C PRO A 314 -12.54 -27.34 2.03
N MET A 315 -11.37 -26.72 2.17
CA MET A 315 -10.34 -26.69 1.14
C MET A 315 -9.05 -27.27 1.73
N THR A 316 -8.54 -28.35 1.13
CA THR A 316 -7.29 -28.98 1.56
C THR A 316 -6.08 -28.33 0.89
N GLY A 317 -4.95 -28.32 1.60
CA GLY A 317 -3.68 -27.85 1.07
C GLY A 317 -3.34 -26.41 1.47
N SER A 318 -2.42 -25.80 0.72
CA SER A 318 -1.98 -24.42 0.99
C SER A 318 -3.08 -23.42 0.65
N PHE A 319 -3.20 -22.37 1.45
CA PHE A 319 -4.16 -21.30 1.20
C PHE A 319 -3.91 -20.66 -0.17
N SER A 320 -4.95 -20.61 -1.01
CA SER A 320 -5.02 -19.83 -2.24
C SER A 320 -6.38 -19.16 -2.33
N ARG A 321 -6.38 -17.83 -2.37
CA ARG A 321 -7.62 -17.04 -2.43
C ARG A 321 -8.39 -17.28 -3.73
N GLY A 322 -7.72 -17.21 -4.87
CA GLY A 322 -8.35 -17.43 -6.18
C GLY A 322 -8.97 -18.82 -6.28
N LEU A 323 -8.24 -19.87 -5.86
CA LEU A 323 -8.76 -21.24 -5.83
C LEU A 323 -9.96 -21.38 -4.87
N ALA A 324 -9.90 -20.76 -3.69
CA ALA A 324 -11.01 -20.80 -2.73
C ALA A 324 -12.28 -20.13 -3.30
N LEU A 325 -12.14 -18.99 -3.97
CA LEU A 325 -13.26 -18.30 -4.61
C LEU A 325 -13.81 -19.08 -5.81
N GLU A 326 -12.94 -19.68 -6.63
CA GLU A 326 -13.32 -20.56 -7.73
C GLU A 326 -14.15 -21.75 -7.20
N MET A 327 -13.66 -22.45 -6.17
CA MET A 327 -14.37 -23.55 -5.50
C MET A 327 -15.73 -23.11 -4.95
N GLY A 328 -15.80 -21.94 -4.29
CA GLY A 328 -17.05 -21.39 -3.76
C GLY A 328 -18.06 -21.05 -4.85
N SER A 329 -17.59 -20.48 -5.96
CA SER A 329 -18.44 -20.12 -7.10
C SER A 329 -18.93 -21.34 -7.88
N PHE A 330 -18.13 -22.41 -7.93
CA PHE A 330 -18.43 -23.61 -8.71
C PHE A 330 -19.76 -24.25 -8.32
N GLN A 331 -20.12 -24.21 -7.03
CA GLN A 331 -21.35 -24.81 -6.49
C GLN A 331 -22.63 -24.01 -6.76
N LEU A 332 -22.53 -22.81 -7.33
CA LEU A 332 -23.64 -21.88 -7.53
C LEU A 332 -24.21 -21.93 -8.95
N ALA A 333 -25.43 -21.40 -9.15
CA ALA A 333 -26.02 -21.32 -10.49
C ALA A 333 -25.38 -20.19 -11.30
N ASN A 334 -25.42 -20.27 -12.63
CA ASN A 334 -24.78 -19.27 -13.50
C ASN A 334 -25.37 -17.86 -13.31
N ASN A 335 -26.66 -17.76 -12.97
CA ASN A 335 -27.34 -16.49 -12.67
C ASN A 335 -27.20 -16.04 -11.20
N SER A 336 -26.31 -16.66 -10.42
CA SER A 336 -26.06 -16.25 -9.03
C SER A 336 -25.21 -14.98 -8.98
N LEU A 337 -25.67 -13.97 -8.22
CA LEU A 337 -24.90 -12.77 -7.88
C LEU A 337 -23.90 -13.11 -6.76
N LEU A 338 -22.62 -13.13 -7.09
CA LEU A 338 -21.52 -13.43 -6.19
C LEU A 338 -21.01 -12.14 -5.56
N PHE A 339 -20.68 -12.19 -4.27
CA PHE A 339 -19.92 -11.15 -3.59
C PHE A 339 -18.63 -11.76 -3.03
N PHE A 340 -17.51 -11.42 -3.65
CA PHE A 340 -16.19 -11.79 -3.15
C PHE A 340 -15.78 -10.82 -2.06
N CYS A 341 -15.55 -11.32 -0.86
CA CYS A 341 -15.11 -10.48 0.25
C CYS A 341 -14.18 -11.24 1.19
N ASP A 342 -13.35 -10.48 1.90
CA ASP A 342 -12.44 -11.00 2.91
C ASP A 342 -13.08 -10.93 4.30
N VAL A 343 -12.60 -11.78 5.22
CA VAL A 343 -13.11 -11.84 6.59
C VAL A 343 -12.87 -10.55 7.41
N ASP A 344 -11.94 -9.69 6.99
CA ASP A 344 -11.64 -8.43 7.67
C ASP A 344 -12.52 -7.25 7.18
N LEU A 345 -13.46 -7.49 6.26
CA LEU A 345 -14.39 -6.47 5.77
C LEU A 345 -15.50 -6.16 6.81
N VAL A 346 -15.81 -4.87 6.96
CA VAL A 346 -17.03 -4.42 7.62
C VAL A 346 -17.93 -3.74 6.60
N PHE A 347 -19.21 -4.10 6.59
CA PHE A 347 -20.21 -3.61 5.63
C PHE A 347 -21.53 -3.26 6.31
N ASN A 348 -22.41 -2.57 5.56
CA ASN A 348 -23.74 -2.17 5.99
C ASN A 348 -24.80 -2.57 4.94
N ALA A 349 -26.07 -2.35 5.25
CA ALA A 349 -27.18 -2.68 4.34
C ALA A 349 -27.06 -1.95 2.99
N ASP A 350 -26.63 -0.68 2.99
CA ASP A 350 -26.44 0.09 1.75
C ASP A 350 -25.36 -0.51 0.85
N SER A 351 -24.32 -1.13 1.41
CA SER A 351 -23.31 -1.84 0.62
C SER A 351 -23.90 -3.04 -0.12
N LEU A 352 -24.84 -3.76 0.49
CA LEU A 352 -25.56 -4.85 -0.16
C LEU A 352 -26.48 -4.33 -1.25
N GLN A 353 -27.16 -3.22 -1.00
CA GLN A 353 -28.03 -2.62 -2.01
C GLN A 353 -27.22 -2.14 -3.21
N ARG A 354 -26.08 -1.47 -3.00
CA ARG A 354 -25.15 -1.10 -4.08
C ARG A 354 -24.65 -2.30 -4.86
N CYS A 355 -24.40 -3.43 -4.21
CA CYS A 355 -24.01 -4.68 -4.88
C CYS A 355 -25.09 -5.15 -5.86
N ARG A 356 -26.38 -5.07 -5.47
CA ARG A 356 -27.51 -5.41 -6.33
C ARG A 356 -27.71 -4.40 -7.46
N ASP A 357 -27.73 -3.11 -7.13
CA ASP A 357 -28.06 -2.04 -8.07
C ASP A 357 -26.99 -1.83 -9.15
N ASN A 358 -25.72 -2.13 -8.84
CA ASN A 358 -24.59 -1.84 -9.74
C ASN A 358 -24.02 -3.08 -10.44
N THR A 359 -24.62 -4.27 -10.26
CA THR A 359 -24.19 -5.48 -10.96
C THR A 359 -25.29 -5.93 -11.92
N ILE A 360 -24.98 -5.99 -13.22
CA ILE A 360 -25.94 -6.32 -14.28
C ILE A 360 -25.40 -7.52 -15.05
N GLU A 361 -26.13 -8.64 -15.01
CA GLU A 361 -25.73 -9.88 -15.68
C GLU A 361 -25.50 -9.65 -17.18
N GLY A 362 -24.36 -10.09 -17.70
CA GLY A 362 -23.96 -9.94 -19.09
C GLY A 362 -23.38 -8.57 -19.46
N SER A 363 -23.39 -7.58 -18.57
CA SER A 363 -23.06 -6.20 -18.92
C SER A 363 -22.15 -5.48 -17.93
N GLN A 364 -22.30 -5.66 -16.62
CA GLN A 364 -21.64 -4.81 -15.63
C GLN A 364 -21.26 -5.58 -14.35
N VAL A 365 -20.00 -5.40 -13.93
CA VAL A 365 -19.44 -5.90 -12.67
C VAL A 365 -19.20 -4.70 -11.75
N TYR A 366 -19.51 -4.85 -10.46
CA TYR A 366 -19.34 -3.78 -9.47
C TYR A 366 -18.16 -4.03 -8.54
N PHE A 367 -17.22 -3.08 -8.52
CA PHE A 367 -16.06 -3.09 -7.62
C PHE A 367 -16.23 -1.98 -6.57
N PRO A 368 -16.69 -2.28 -5.34
CA PRO A 368 -16.81 -1.28 -4.30
C PRO A 368 -15.45 -0.69 -3.90
N ILE A 369 -15.39 0.64 -3.78
CA ILE A 369 -14.23 1.31 -3.21
C ILE A 369 -14.28 1.14 -1.68
N VAL A 370 -13.27 0.48 -1.12
CA VAL A 370 -13.21 0.20 0.31
C VAL A 370 -12.35 1.24 1.03
N PHE A 371 -12.71 1.52 2.28
CA PHE A 371 -11.94 2.38 3.18
C PHE A 371 -11.08 1.52 4.10
N SER A 372 -9.77 1.67 4.04
CA SER A 372 -8.85 1.02 4.97
C SER A 372 -8.71 1.85 6.23
N GLN A 373 -9.13 1.29 7.36
CA GLN A 373 -8.97 1.92 8.66
C GLN A 373 -7.56 1.70 9.21
N TYR A 374 -7.04 2.72 9.86
CA TYR A 374 -5.91 2.55 10.78
C TYR A 374 -6.39 1.84 12.04
N ASP A 375 -5.46 1.33 12.85
CA ASP A 375 -5.80 0.62 14.09
C ASP A 375 -6.67 1.54 14.98
N PRO A 376 -7.94 1.18 15.24
CA PRO A 376 -8.84 2.00 16.05
C PRO A 376 -8.29 2.26 17.46
N LYS A 377 -7.49 1.34 18.01
CA LYS A 377 -6.88 1.54 19.34
C LYS A 377 -5.91 2.72 19.34
N ILE A 378 -5.21 2.93 18.23
CA ILE A 378 -4.28 4.06 18.04
C ILE A 378 -5.05 5.33 17.70
N VAL A 379 -6.02 5.25 16.78
CA VAL A 379 -6.78 6.42 16.32
C VAL A 379 -7.64 7.02 17.43
N TYR A 380 -8.24 6.18 18.26
CA TYR A 380 -9.19 6.57 19.31
C TYR A 380 -8.62 6.45 20.73
N ALA A 381 -7.29 6.31 20.88
CA ALA A 381 -6.61 6.24 22.18
C ALA A 381 -7.27 5.24 23.16
N GLY A 382 -7.59 4.04 22.68
CA GLY A 382 -8.20 2.97 23.47
C GLY A 382 -9.72 3.07 23.69
N GLY A 383 -10.41 4.12 23.22
CA GLY A 383 -11.85 4.32 23.38
C GLY A 383 -12.65 4.49 22.09
N PRO A 384 -12.59 3.57 21.11
CA PRO A 384 -13.49 3.63 19.97
C PRO A 384 -14.95 3.42 20.42
N THR A 385 -15.86 4.33 20.03
CA THR A 385 -17.31 4.11 20.14
C THR A 385 -17.78 3.14 19.05
N GLU A 386 -18.90 2.45 19.25
CA GLU A 386 -19.48 1.53 18.23
C GLU A 386 -19.70 2.23 16.87
N ASP A 387 -20.03 3.53 16.88
CA ASP A 387 -20.24 4.34 15.67
C ASP A 387 -18.95 4.76 14.95
N SER A 388 -17.78 4.48 15.51
CA SER A 388 -16.50 4.88 14.93
C SER A 388 -16.18 4.16 13.61
N THR A 389 -16.78 2.99 13.35
CA THR A 389 -16.46 2.15 12.20
C THR A 389 -16.84 2.77 10.85
N PHE A 390 -17.73 3.75 10.80
CA PHE A 390 -18.10 4.44 9.55
C PHE A 390 -17.67 5.92 9.54
N VAL A 391 -16.69 6.28 10.36
CA VAL A 391 -16.09 7.62 10.38
C VAL A 391 -14.96 7.68 9.35
N PHE A 392 -15.24 8.26 8.18
CA PHE A 392 -14.28 8.37 7.08
C PHE A 392 -13.52 9.70 7.12
N THR A 393 -12.31 9.67 7.67
CA THR A 393 -11.44 10.86 7.74
C THR A 393 -9.99 10.47 7.44
N LYS A 394 -9.16 11.46 7.09
CA LYS A 394 -7.71 11.25 6.93
C LYS A 394 -7.00 10.77 8.21
N LYS A 395 -7.65 10.88 9.38
CA LYS A 395 -7.11 10.43 10.67
C LYS A 395 -7.50 8.98 10.99
N SER A 396 -8.67 8.54 10.53
CA SER A 396 -9.18 7.18 10.78
C SER A 396 -8.78 6.18 9.71
N GLY A 397 -8.31 6.64 8.55
CA GLY A 397 -7.85 5.76 7.48
C GLY A 397 -7.70 6.47 6.14
N PHE A 398 -7.81 5.68 5.07
CA PHE A 398 -7.75 6.17 3.69
C PHE A 398 -8.57 5.28 2.74
N TRP A 399 -9.06 5.86 1.65
CA TRP A 399 -9.70 5.11 0.58
C TRP A 399 -8.67 4.35 -0.24
N ARG A 400 -8.97 3.08 -0.57
CA ARG A 400 -8.08 2.29 -1.44
C ARG A 400 -8.32 2.68 -2.89
N ASP A 401 -7.27 3.22 -3.52
CA ASP A 401 -7.28 3.48 -4.97
C ASP A 401 -7.21 2.18 -5.79
N TYR A 402 -6.64 1.11 -5.21
CA TYR A 402 -6.49 -0.21 -5.82
C TYR A 402 -6.96 -1.30 -4.85
N GLY A 403 -8.14 -1.88 -5.13
CA GLY A 403 -8.84 -2.83 -4.27
C GLY A 403 -9.80 -3.73 -5.01
N PHE A 404 -9.33 -4.39 -6.07
CA PHE A 404 -10.17 -5.19 -6.99
C PHE A 404 -10.60 -6.53 -6.41
N GLY A 405 -9.97 -6.98 -5.31
CA GLY A 405 -10.33 -8.25 -4.66
C GLY A 405 -11.76 -8.28 -4.08
N ILE A 406 -12.38 -7.13 -3.82
CA ILE A 406 -13.76 -7.06 -3.36
C ILE A 406 -14.63 -6.70 -4.57
N ALA A 407 -15.54 -7.59 -4.96
CA ALA A 407 -16.33 -7.42 -6.17
C ALA A 407 -17.69 -8.11 -6.09
N CYS A 408 -18.69 -7.52 -6.73
CA CYS A 408 -19.98 -8.12 -7.02
C CYS A 408 -20.07 -8.47 -8.51
N ILE A 409 -20.27 -9.75 -8.81
CA ILE A 409 -20.23 -10.29 -10.17
C ILE A 409 -21.22 -11.44 -10.33
N PHE A 410 -21.89 -11.55 -11.48
CA PHE A 410 -22.66 -12.75 -11.80
C PHE A 410 -21.74 -13.90 -12.18
N LYS A 411 -22.04 -15.13 -11.72
CA LYS A 411 -21.22 -16.31 -12.05
C LYS A 411 -21.06 -16.49 -13.57
N SER A 412 -22.10 -16.24 -14.34
CA SER A 412 -22.07 -16.30 -15.81
C SER A 412 -21.02 -15.36 -16.41
N ASP A 413 -20.84 -14.17 -15.85
CA ASP A 413 -19.85 -13.20 -16.29
C ASP A 413 -18.44 -13.53 -15.82
N LEU A 414 -18.29 -14.07 -14.61
CA LEU A 414 -17.02 -14.64 -14.14
C LEU A 414 -16.52 -15.73 -15.10
N LEU A 415 -17.40 -16.64 -15.50
CA LEU A 415 -17.06 -17.71 -16.43
C LEU A 415 -16.69 -17.18 -17.82
N LYS A 416 -17.42 -16.17 -18.33
CA LYS A 416 -17.06 -15.51 -19.60
C LYS A 416 -15.72 -14.81 -19.54
N ALA A 417 -15.33 -14.27 -18.39
CA ALA A 417 -14.03 -13.65 -18.17
C ALA A 417 -12.88 -14.67 -18.05
N GLY A 418 -13.19 -15.97 -17.93
CA GLY A 418 -12.21 -17.06 -17.85
C GLY A 418 -11.98 -17.62 -16.45
N GLY A 419 -12.73 -17.16 -15.44
CA GLY A 419 -12.58 -17.61 -14.04
C GLY A 419 -11.29 -17.11 -13.38
N PHE A 420 -10.92 -17.72 -12.25
CA PHE A 420 -9.66 -17.42 -11.56
C PHE A 420 -8.48 -18.24 -12.11
N ASP A 421 -7.30 -17.63 -12.18
CA ASP A 421 -6.04 -18.37 -12.36
C ASP A 421 -5.68 -19.11 -11.06
N THR A 422 -6.08 -20.38 -10.99
CA THR A 422 -5.87 -21.24 -9.83
C THR A 422 -4.41 -21.67 -9.63
N SER A 423 -3.51 -21.34 -10.56
CA SER A 423 -2.06 -21.57 -10.38
C SER A 423 -1.43 -20.61 -9.36
N ILE A 424 -2.12 -19.51 -9.05
CA ILE A 424 -1.73 -18.53 -8.04
C ILE A 424 -1.91 -19.14 -6.64
N GLN A 425 -0.87 -19.04 -5.82
CA GLN A 425 -0.83 -19.55 -4.45
C GLN A 425 -0.74 -18.37 -3.48
N GLY A 426 -1.44 -18.44 -2.34
CA GLY A 426 -1.49 -17.36 -1.37
C GLY A 426 -2.55 -16.30 -1.68
N TRP A 427 -2.17 -15.02 -1.60
CA TRP A 427 -3.05 -13.86 -1.64
C TRP A 427 -2.42 -12.76 -2.51
N GLY A 428 -3.13 -12.27 -3.52
CA GLY A 428 -2.68 -11.25 -4.47
C GLY A 428 -2.48 -11.79 -5.89
N LEU A 429 -2.75 -10.92 -6.89
CA LEU A 429 -2.71 -11.17 -8.36
C LEU A 429 -3.91 -11.90 -8.93
N GLU A 430 -4.81 -12.44 -8.10
CA GLU A 430 -6.05 -13.05 -8.55
C GLU A 430 -7.20 -12.07 -8.78
N ASP A 431 -7.05 -10.82 -8.30
CA ASP A 431 -8.01 -9.73 -8.40
C ASP A 431 -7.95 -8.99 -9.74
#